data_AF-A0A963XGE4-F1
#
_entry.id   AF-A0A963XGE4-F1
#
_cell.length_a   1.000
_cell.length_b   1.000
_cell.length_c   1.000
_cell.angle_alpha   90.00
_cell.angle_beta   90.00
_cell.angle_gamma   90.00
#
_symmetry.space_group_name_H-M   'P 1'
#
loop_
_entity.id
_entity.type
_entity.pdbx_description
1 polymer ?
#
loop_
_entity_poly.entity_id
_entity_poly.type
_entity_poly.pdbx_seq_one_letter_code
_entity_poly.pdbx_strand_id
1 'polypeptide(L)'
;MANDPDGFMAELTPTAARPLLGVTVLVVEDSRYACEALRLICLRSGARIRRADCLRSARRHLQSYRPMAVIVDLGLPDGSGLDLIAEIAARRPRVPALVATSGDGTAEARALAAGADAFLPKPLESVRAFQSTILAALPHRAAPGWREAAPEDRVSPDPLALRDDFSHVAELLSGGAGETLDYVAQFLSGIALSTRDDALWDAAEALTRERGCGGDGSAPVARISGLVQARLTEAEAF
;
A
#
# COMPACT_ATOMS: atom_id res chain seq x y z
N MET A 1 -6.00 24.96 -43.77
CA MET A 1 -6.18 23.73 -42.98
C MET A 1 -5.43 23.94 -41.67
N ALA A 2 -6.15 24.28 -40.61
CA ALA A 2 -5.58 24.50 -39.29
C ALA A 2 -5.14 23.14 -38.72
N ASN A 3 -3.89 23.06 -38.30
CA ASN A 3 -3.33 21.93 -37.60
C ASN A 3 -3.80 22.07 -36.14
N ASP A 4 -4.78 21.26 -35.75
CA ASP A 4 -5.36 21.26 -34.42
C ASP A 4 -4.45 20.42 -33.49
N PRO A 5 -3.69 21.04 -32.56
CA PRO A 5 -2.74 20.32 -31.72
C PRO A 5 -3.44 19.55 -30.57
N ASP A 6 -4.76 19.68 -30.42
CA ASP A 6 -5.54 19.06 -29.35
C ASP A 6 -5.87 17.57 -29.61
N GLY A 7 -5.55 17.04 -30.80
CA GLY A 7 -5.81 15.65 -31.19
C GLY A 7 -4.99 14.56 -30.46
N PHE A 8 -4.02 14.92 -29.62
CA PHE A 8 -3.19 13.95 -28.87
C PHE A 8 -3.77 13.52 -27.52
N MET A 9 -4.83 14.19 -27.06
CA MET A 9 -5.61 13.78 -25.89
C MET A 9 -6.84 13.02 -26.38
N ALA A 10 -6.65 11.86 -27.01
CA ALA A 10 -7.75 10.91 -27.15
C ALA A 10 -8.35 10.73 -25.75
N GLU A 11 -9.60 11.16 -25.57
CA GLU A 11 -10.32 11.07 -24.31
C GLU A 11 -10.16 9.63 -23.81
N LEU A 12 -9.40 9.46 -22.71
CA LEU A 12 -9.19 8.15 -22.09
C LEU A 12 -10.50 7.75 -21.42
N THR A 13 -11.47 7.35 -22.23
CA THR A 13 -12.81 7.01 -21.81
C THR A 13 -12.75 5.69 -21.06
N PRO A 14 -13.26 5.64 -19.82
CA PRO A 14 -13.34 4.41 -19.04
C PRO A 14 -14.05 3.30 -19.80
N THR A 15 -13.52 2.10 -19.71
CA THR A 15 -14.16 0.90 -20.24
C THR A 15 -14.48 -0.05 -19.10
N ALA A 16 -15.34 -1.04 -19.34
CA ALA A 16 -15.66 -2.06 -18.34
C ALA A 16 -14.40 -2.80 -17.84
N ALA A 17 -13.42 -3.03 -18.72
CA ALA A 17 -12.16 -3.69 -18.36
C ALA A 17 -11.16 -2.75 -17.66
N ARG A 18 -11.23 -1.44 -17.91
CA ARG A 18 -10.33 -0.43 -17.33
C ARG A 18 -11.14 0.78 -16.85
N PRO A 19 -11.86 0.64 -15.73
CA PRO A 19 -12.79 1.68 -15.26
C PRO A 19 -12.08 2.91 -14.69
N LEU A 20 -10.78 2.80 -14.39
CA LEU A 20 -9.97 3.86 -13.83
C LEU A 20 -9.10 4.57 -14.88
N LEU A 21 -9.39 4.42 -16.17
CA LEU A 21 -8.75 5.23 -17.21
C LEU A 21 -8.90 6.73 -16.91
N GLY A 22 -7.77 7.43 -16.98
CA GLY A 22 -7.63 8.84 -16.64
C GLY A 22 -7.43 9.13 -15.15
N VAL A 23 -7.62 8.15 -14.26
CA VAL A 23 -7.44 8.34 -12.81
C VAL A 23 -5.96 8.31 -12.45
N THR A 24 -5.53 9.31 -11.68
CA THR A 24 -4.17 9.36 -11.11
C THR A 24 -4.21 9.03 -9.62
N VAL A 25 -3.39 8.07 -9.20
CA VAL A 25 -3.32 7.54 -7.83
C VAL A 25 -1.94 7.83 -7.25
N LEU A 26 -1.90 8.47 -6.08
CA LEU A 26 -0.70 8.49 -5.23
C LEU A 26 -0.82 7.36 -4.21
N VAL A 27 0.17 6.49 -4.14
CA VAL A 27 0.28 5.45 -3.12
C VAL A 27 1.40 5.84 -2.15
N VAL A 28 1.09 5.84 -0.85
CA VAL A 28 2.06 6.05 0.23
C VAL A 28 2.25 4.70 0.93
N GLU A 29 3.32 3.99 0.57
CA GLU A 29 3.61 2.61 0.97
C GLU A 29 5.12 2.35 0.86
N ASP A 30 5.72 1.90 1.96
CA ASP A 30 7.15 1.62 2.09
C ASP A 30 7.52 0.19 1.66
N SER A 31 6.60 -0.80 1.77
CA SER A 31 6.85 -2.14 1.23
C SER A 31 6.90 -2.12 -0.30
N ARG A 32 7.99 -2.63 -0.85
CA ARG A 32 8.16 -2.80 -2.30
C ARG A 32 7.21 -3.86 -2.83
N TYR A 33 7.00 -4.93 -2.08
CA TYR A 33 6.06 -5.99 -2.45
C TYR A 33 4.62 -5.47 -2.53
N ALA A 34 4.14 -4.75 -1.50
CA ALA A 34 2.81 -4.17 -1.49
C ALA A 34 2.63 -3.08 -2.58
N CYS A 35 3.65 -2.23 -2.77
CA CYS A 35 3.62 -1.22 -3.82
C CYS A 35 3.59 -1.85 -5.23
N GLU A 36 4.30 -2.97 -5.44
CA GLU A 36 4.29 -3.68 -6.71
C GLU A 36 2.92 -4.30 -6.99
N ALA A 37 2.28 -4.87 -5.97
CA ALA A 37 0.88 -5.33 -6.05
C ALA A 37 -0.05 -4.19 -6.51
N LEU A 38 0.01 -3.03 -5.86
CA LEU A 38 -0.78 -1.84 -6.22
C LEU A 38 -0.45 -1.32 -7.61
N ARG A 39 0.82 -1.39 -8.05
CA ARG A 39 1.23 -1.01 -9.40
C ARG A 39 0.56 -1.88 -10.45
N LEU A 40 0.59 -3.21 -10.26
CA LEU A 40 -0.06 -4.17 -11.16
C LEU A 40 -1.58 -3.98 -11.18
N ILE A 41 -2.20 -3.74 -10.03
CA ILE A 41 -3.64 -3.47 -9.92
C ILE A 41 -4.03 -2.17 -10.64
N CYS A 42 -3.26 -1.10 -10.44
CA CYS A 42 -3.48 0.17 -11.14
C CYS A 42 -3.37 -0.01 -12.65
N LEU A 43 -2.33 -0.72 -13.12
CA LEU A 43 -2.11 -1.01 -14.53
C LEU A 43 -3.29 -1.78 -15.15
N ARG A 44 -3.76 -2.84 -14.47
CA ARG A 44 -4.93 -3.62 -14.92
C ARG A 44 -6.20 -2.78 -14.94
N SER A 45 -6.34 -1.84 -14.01
CA SER A 45 -7.52 -0.96 -13.90
C SER A 45 -7.49 0.25 -14.85
N GLY A 46 -6.36 0.52 -15.51
CA GLY A 46 -6.14 1.70 -16.36
C GLY A 46 -5.77 2.97 -15.61
N ALA A 47 -5.50 2.89 -14.31
CA ALA A 47 -5.06 4.02 -13.49
C ALA A 47 -3.56 4.29 -13.66
N ARG A 48 -3.16 5.54 -13.46
CA ARG A 48 -1.75 5.95 -13.41
C ARG A 48 -1.32 6.06 -11.95
N ILE A 49 -0.25 5.37 -11.57
CA ILE A 49 0.26 5.34 -10.20
C ILE A 49 1.52 6.19 -10.04
N ARG A 50 1.66 6.84 -8.88
CA ARG A 50 2.91 7.38 -8.35
C ARG A 50 3.11 6.85 -6.93
N ARG A 51 4.34 6.53 -6.57
CA ARG A 51 4.72 6.01 -5.25
C ARG A 51 5.37 7.10 -4.41
N ALA A 52 5.02 7.13 -3.13
CA ALA A 52 5.79 7.69 -2.04
C ALA A 52 6.09 6.55 -1.05
N ASP A 53 7.32 6.45 -0.59
CA ASP A 53 7.81 5.45 0.37
C ASP A 53 7.77 5.93 1.83
N CYS A 54 7.40 7.19 2.06
CA CYS A 54 7.38 7.82 3.37
C CYS A 54 6.48 9.06 3.37
N LEU A 55 6.08 9.53 4.55
CA LEU A 55 5.29 10.73 4.75
C LEU A 55 5.95 11.96 4.13
N ARG A 56 7.28 12.08 4.27
CA ARG A 56 8.05 13.18 3.66
C ARG A 56 7.90 13.21 2.15
N SER A 57 8.05 12.06 1.49
CA SER A 57 7.92 11.96 0.04
C SER A 57 6.49 12.24 -0.42
N ALA A 58 5.50 11.74 0.31
CA ALA A 58 4.08 11.99 0.05
C ALA A 58 3.74 13.49 0.10
N ARG A 59 4.23 14.22 1.12
CA ARG A 59 4.02 15.67 1.23
C ARG A 59 4.62 16.44 0.05
N ARG A 60 5.84 16.08 -0.40
CA ARG A 60 6.45 16.69 -1.60
C ARG A 60 5.60 16.43 -2.84
N HIS A 61 5.13 15.20 -3.02
CA HIS A 61 4.25 14.84 -4.12
C HIS A 61 2.97 15.69 -4.14
N LEU A 62 2.29 15.78 -3.00
CA LEU A 62 1.05 16.54 -2.86
C LEU A 62 1.23 18.07 -2.97
N GLN A 63 2.45 18.58 -2.88
CA GLN A 63 2.78 19.98 -3.19
C GLN A 63 2.93 20.21 -4.70
N SER A 64 3.49 19.22 -5.43
CA SER A 64 3.83 19.39 -6.85
C SER A 64 2.74 18.95 -7.82
N TYR A 65 1.76 18.15 -7.41
CA TYR A 65 0.62 17.77 -8.27
C TYR A 65 -0.62 17.39 -7.44
N ARG A 66 -1.78 17.32 -8.10
CA ARG A 66 -3.06 16.97 -7.49
C ARG A 66 -3.54 15.60 -7.99
N PRO A 67 -3.32 14.50 -7.24
CA PRO A 67 -3.88 13.20 -7.59
C PRO A 67 -5.41 13.19 -7.47
N MET A 68 -6.06 12.30 -8.20
CA MET A 68 -7.49 12.03 -8.04
C MET A 68 -7.77 11.10 -6.85
N ALA A 69 -6.87 10.17 -6.57
CA ALA A 69 -6.93 9.31 -5.40
C ALA A 69 -5.60 9.28 -4.66
N VAL A 70 -5.65 9.23 -3.33
CA VAL A 70 -4.49 8.97 -2.48
C VAL A 70 -4.78 7.73 -1.64
N ILE A 71 -3.86 6.77 -1.64
CA ILE A 71 -3.90 5.57 -0.81
C ILE A 71 -2.77 5.68 0.20
N VAL A 72 -3.08 5.59 1.48
CA VAL A 72 -2.11 5.77 2.58
C VAL A 72 -2.04 4.49 3.41
N ASP A 73 -0.86 3.87 3.48
CA ASP A 73 -0.59 2.85 4.50
C ASP A 73 -0.52 3.52 5.88
N LEU A 74 -1.13 2.87 6.86
CA LEU A 74 -1.09 3.29 8.25
C LEU A 74 0.23 2.93 8.95
N GLY A 75 0.97 1.94 8.43
CA GLY A 75 2.21 1.44 9.02
C GLY A 75 3.50 1.97 8.38
N LEU A 76 3.70 3.29 8.39
CA LEU A 76 4.86 3.93 7.76
C LEU A 76 6.04 4.15 8.75
N PRO A 77 7.30 4.14 8.25
CA PRO A 77 8.49 4.22 9.10
C PRO A 77 8.74 5.62 9.69
N ASP A 78 8.25 6.68 9.04
CA ASP A 78 8.52 8.07 9.43
C ASP A 78 7.32 8.78 10.10
N GLY A 79 6.31 8.01 10.51
CA GLY A 79 5.21 8.48 11.37
C GLY A 79 3.86 7.83 11.09
N SER A 80 2.82 8.37 11.72
CA SER A 80 1.45 7.88 11.63
C SER A 80 0.81 8.19 10.27
N GLY A 81 0.40 7.15 9.53
CA GLY A 81 -0.41 7.32 8.32
C GLY A 81 -1.79 7.95 8.59
N LEU A 82 -2.34 7.77 9.80
CA LEU A 82 -3.58 8.43 10.22
C LEU A 82 -3.42 9.96 10.28
N ASP A 83 -2.26 10.43 10.73
CA ASP A 83 -2.00 11.87 10.82
C ASP A 83 -1.89 12.48 9.42
N LEU A 84 -1.30 11.75 8.47
CA LEU A 84 -1.27 12.16 7.06
C LEU A 84 -2.66 12.16 6.44
N ILE A 85 -3.51 11.17 6.75
CA ILE A 85 -4.91 11.16 6.30
C ILE A 85 -5.63 12.41 6.81
N ALA A 86 -5.52 12.72 8.09
CA ALA A 86 -6.11 13.92 8.69
C ALA A 86 -5.58 15.20 8.02
N GLU A 87 -4.26 15.29 7.79
CA GLU A 87 -3.62 16.40 7.07
C GLU A 87 -4.22 16.57 5.67
N ILE A 88 -4.34 15.48 4.89
CA ILE A 88 -4.85 15.51 3.52
C ILE A 88 -6.34 15.86 3.50
N ALA A 89 -7.14 15.30 4.41
CA ALA A 89 -8.57 15.55 4.51
C ALA A 89 -8.88 17.04 4.79
N ALA A 90 -8.02 17.71 5.56
CA ALA A 90 -8.13 19.14 5.86
C ALA A 90 -7.78 20.07 4.68
N ARG A 91 -7.10 19.57 3.63
CA ARG A 91 -6.67 20.39 2.49
C ARG A 91 -7.84 20.92 1.66
N ARG A 92 -7.58 22.06 0.99
CA ARG A 92 -8.50 22.71 0.06
C ARG A 92 -7.77 23.06 -1.26
N PRO A 93 -8.26 22.58 -2.43
CA PRO A 93 -9.34 21.61 -2.59
C PRO A 93 -8.96 20.24 -1.96
N ARG A 94 -9.95 19.51 -1.46
CA ARG A 94 -9.75 18.15 -0.93
C ARG A 94 -9.38 17.21 -2.07
N VAL A 95 -8.57 16.20 -1.79
CA VAL A 95 -8.36 15.09 -2.71
C VAL A 95 -9.71 14.40 -2.98
N PRO A 96 -10.05 14.06 -4.23
CA PRO A 96 -11.35 13.47 -4.55
C PRO A 96 -11.61 12.12 -3.84
N ALA A 97 -10.61 11.25 -3.74
CA ALA A 97 -10.69 10.00 -2.98
C ALA A 97 -9.48 9.83 -2.06
N LEU A 98 -9.70 9.70 -0.76
CA LEU A 98 -8.68 9.39 0.23
C LEU A 98 -8.95 8.01 0.83
N VAL A 99 -8.06 7.06 0.58
CA VAL A 99 -8.21 5.66 0.99
C VAL A 99 -7.10 5.29 1.95
N ALA A 100 -7.43 4.58 3.02
CA ALA A 100 -6.45 4.00 3.93
C ALA A 100 -6.20 2.53 3.61
N THR A 101 -4.99 2.03 3.92
CA THR A 101 -4.69 0.59 3.87
C THR A 101 -3.89 0.17 5.10
N SER A 102 -4.12 -1.06 5.57
CA SER A 102 -3.40 -1.63 6.70
C SER A 102 -3.55 -3.16 6.73
N GLY A 103 -2.60 -3.84 7.38
CA GLY A 103 -2.74 -5.25 7.78
C GLY A 103 -3.53 -5.45 9.08
N ASP A 104 -3.75 -4.39 9.86
CA ASP A 104 -4.58 -4.42 11.07
C ASP A 104 -6.07 -4.30 10.70
N GLY A 105 -6.82 -5.40 10.87
CA GLY A 105 -8.26 -5.47 10.60
C GLY A 105 -9.14 -4.58 11.47
N THR A 106 -8.60 -4.02 12.56
CA THR A 106 -9.33 -3.08 13.43
C THR A 106 -9.11 -1.61 13.06
N ALA A 107 -8.23 -1.33 12.09
CA ALA A 107 -7.80 0.02 11.77
C ALA A 107 -8.81 0.83 10.94
N GLU A 108 -9.77 0.18 10.29
CA GLU A 108 -10.76 0.82 9.42
C GLU A 108 -11.52 1.95 10.11
N ALA A 109 -12.06 1.70 11.30
CA ALA A 109 -12.83 2.71 12.03
C ALA A 109 -11.98 3.96 12.38
N ARG A 110 -10.70 3.76 12.73
CA ARG A 110 -9.76 4.85 13.02
C ARG A 110 -9.41 5.63 11.76
N ALA A 111 -9.22 4.96 10.64
CA ALA A 111 -8.94 5.59 9.36
C ALA A 111 -10.10 6.46 8.86
N LEU A 112 -11.33 5.93 8.93
CA LEU A 112 -12.54 6.68 8.56
C LEU A 112 -12.73 7.89 9.47
N ALA A 113 -12.51 7.73 10.79
CA ALA A 113 -12.56 8.84 11.74
C ALA A 113 -11.51 9.93 11.47
N ALA A 114 -10.32 9.55 10.97
CA ALA A 114 -9.28 10.48 10.55
C ALA A 114 -9.62 11.24 9.25
N GLY A 115 -10.68 10.85 8.53
CA GLY A 115 -11.16 11.50 7.31
C GLY A 115 -10.83 10.77 6.01
N ALA A 116 -10.46 9.48 6.07
CA ALA A 116 -10.48 8.62 4.89
C ALA A 116 -11.92 8.39 4.41
N ASP A 117 -12.10 8.29 3.10
CA ASP A 117 -13.38 7.99 2.45
C ASP A 117 -13.62 6.47 2.33
N ALA A 118 -12.55 5.66 2.33
CA ALA A 118 -12.63 4.21 2.28
C ALA A 118 -11.38 3.53 2.87
N PHE A 119 -11.45 2.21 3.02
CA PHE A 119 -10.38 1.37 3.53
C PHE A 119 -10.14 0.17 2.60
N LEU A 120 -8.87 -0.21 2.43
CA LEU A 120 -8.43 -1.41 1.70
C LEU A 120 -7.58 -2.29 2.63
N PRO A 121 -8.10 -3.45 3.09
CA PRO A 121 -7.31 -4.36 3.91
C PRO A 121 -6.21 -5.02 3.07
N LYS A 122 -5.02 -5.19 3.66
CA LYS A 122 -4.01 -6.13 3.12
C LYS A 122 -4.54 -7.57 3.31
N PRO A 123 -4.32 -8.50 2.37
CA PRO A 123 -3.44 -8.41 1.20
C PRO A 123 -4.06 -7.67 -0.01
N LEU A 124 -3.27 -6.82 -0.65
CA LEU A 124 -3.66 -5.98 -1.79
C LEU A 124 -3.52 -6.74 -3.12
N GLU A 125 -4.33 -7.78 -3.32
CA GLU A 125 -4.25 -8.62 -4.53
C GLU A 125 -5.44 -8.43 -5.46
N SER A 126 -6.61 -8.06 -4.93
CA SER A 126 -7.88 -8.04 -5.67
C SER A 126 -8.04 -6.75 -6.49
N VAL A 127 -7.99 -6.90 -7.82
CA VAL A 127 -8.20 -5.81 -8.78
C VAL A 127 -9.62 -5.25 -8.62
N ARG A 128 -10.63 -6.11 -8.51
CA ARG A 128 -12.02 -5.69 -8.26
C ARG A 128 -12.19 -4.91 -6.98
N ALA A 129 -11.66 -5.39 -5.85
CA ALA A 129 -11.82 -4.71 -4.57
C ALA A 129 -11.25 -3.29 -4.65
N PHE A 130 -10.06 -3.15 -5.25
CA PHE A 130 -9.46 -1.86 -5.53
C PHE A 130 -10.35 -0.97 -6.41
N GLN A 131 -10.84 -1.50 -7.54
CA GLN A 131 -11.69 -0.74 -8.45
C GLN A 131 -12.97 -0.26 -7.77
N SER A 132 -13.68 -1.13 -7.06
CA SER A 132 -14.91 -0.78 -6.37
C SER A 132 -14.68 0.29 -5.30
N THR A 133 -13.62 0.15 -4.50
CA THR A 133 -13.30 1.11 -3.45
C THR A 133 -12.96 2.50 -4.03
N ILE A 134 -12.11 2.56 -5.05
CA ILE A 134 -11.71 3.84 -5.66
C ILE A 134 -12.89 4.49 -6.37
N LEU A 135 -13.71 3.72 -7.11
CA LEU A 135 -14.89 4.26 -7.79
C LEU A 135 -15.94 4.78 -6.80
N ALA A 136 -16.17 4.07 -5.69
CA ALA A 136 -17.12 4.49 -4.67
C ALA A 136 -16.69 5.79 -3.96
N ALA A 137 -15.38 5.99 -3.79
CA ALA A 137 -14.83 7.19 -3.15
C ALA A 137 -14.79 8.42 -4.08
N LEU A 138 -14.77 8.24 -5.41
CA LEU A 138 -14.65 9.36 -6.35
C LEU A 138 -15.97 10.16 -6.51
N PRO A 139 -15.96 11.49 -6.30
CA PRO A 139 -17.11 12.33 -6.59
C PRO A 139 -17.31 12.44 -8.11
N HIS A 140 -18.43 11.92 -8.62
CA HIS A 140 -18.94 12.12 -10.00
C HIS A 140 -18.53 11.10 -11.09
N ARG A 141 -18.35 9.82 -10.77
CA ARG A 141 -18.48 8.75 -11.78
C ARG A 141 -19.57 7.75 -11.41
N ALA A 142 -20.83 8.18 -11.57
CA ALA A 142 -21.91 7.23 -11.80
C ALA A 142 -21.75 6.71 -13.25
N ALA A 143 -21.01 5.62 -13.44
CA ALA A 143 -21.02 4.90 -14.71
C ALA A 143 -22.06 3.76 -14.62
N PRO A 144 -23.12 3.78 -15.45
CA PRO A 144 -24.10 2.71 -15.52
C PRO A 144 -23.51 1.49 -16.26
N GLY A 145 -23.86 0.27 -15.79
CA GLY A 145 -23.63 -0.97 -16.54
C GLY A 145 -22.31 -1.69 -16.26
N TRP A 146 -21.98 -1.92 -14.99
CA TRP A 146 -20.96 -2.89 -14.62
C TRP A 146 -21.46 -4.30 -14.98
N ARG A 147 -20.69 -5.02 -15.80
CA ARG A 147 -20.78 -6.48 -15.91
C ARG A 147 -19.49 -7.07 -15.40
N GLU A 148 -19.61 -8.17 -14.67
CA GLU A 148 -18.55 -8.81 -13.89
C GLU A 148 -17.25 -8.98 -14.71
N ALA A 149 -16.16 -8.42 -14.20
CA ALA A 149 -14.82 -8.82 -14.63
C ALA A 149 -14.61 -10.32 -14.34
N ALA A 150 -13.93 -11.01 -15.26
CA ALA A 150 -13.68 -12.45 -15.20
C ALA A 150 -12.83 -12.87 -13.96
N PRO A 151 -12.89 -14.16 -13.54
CA PRO A 151 -12.33 -14.68 -12.28
C PRO A 151 -10.80 -14.60 -12.08
N GLU A 152 -9.98 -14.14 -13.03
CA GLU A 152 -8.53 -13.92 -12.84
C GLU A 152 -8.23 -12.53 -12.23
N ASP A 153 -8.94 -12.19 -11.16
CA ASP A 153 -9.03 -10.86 -10.55
C ASP A 153 -7.87 -10.54 -9.58
N ARG A 154 -6.87 -11.43 -9.46
CA ARG A 154 -5.74 -11.28 -8.53
C ARG A 154 -4.42 -10.99 -9.23
N VAL A 155 -3.61 -10.12 -8.64
CA VAL A 155 -2.22 -9.89 -9.04
C VAL A 155 -1.26 -10.68 -8.16
N SER A 156 -0.12 -11.06 -8.72
CA SER A 156 1.01 -11.61 -7.98
C SER A 156 2.21 -10.68 -8.19
N PRO A 157 2.76 -10.07 -7.13
CA PRO A 157 3.92 -9.19 -7.25
C PRO A 157 5.21 -9.94 -7.59
N ASP A 158 6.19 -9.21 -8.10
CA ASP A 158 7.52 -9.74 -8.44
C ASP A 158 8.25 -10.28 -7.19
N PRO A 159 8.79 -11.52 -7.20
CA PRO A 159 9.64 -12.05 -6.14
C PRO A 159 10.84 -11.15 -5.78
N LEU A 160 11.40 -10.39 -6.73
CA LEU A 160 12.51 -9.48 -6.46
C LEU A 160 12.08 -8.35 -5.50
N ALA A 161 10.84 -7.86 -5.62
CA ALA A 161 10.32 -6.85 -4.70
C ALA A 161 10.19 -7.39 -3.27
N LEU A 162 9.83 -8.67 -3.13
CA LEU A 162 9.79 -9.35 -1.84
C LEU A 162 11.20 -9.51 -1.24
N ARG A 163 12.18 -9.86 -2.08
CA ARG A 163 13.59 -9.97 -1.67
C ARG A 163 14.13 -8.64 -1.15
N ASP A 164 13.89 -7.55 -1.87
CA ASP A 164 14.32 -6.21 -1.43
C ASP A 164 13.74 -5.86 -0.04
N ASP A 165 12.48 -6.20 0.21
CA ASP A 165 11.84 -5.97 1.52
C ASP A 165 12.51 -6.80 2.63
N PHE A 166 12.84 -8.06 2.37
CA PHE A 166 13.59 -8.88 3.33
C PHE A 166 15.02 -8.38 3.57
N SER A 167 15.71 -7.92 2.53
CA SER A 167 17.04 -7.32 2.68
C SER A 167 16.98 -6.07 3.55
N HIS A 168 15.97 -5.22 3.34
CA HIS A 168 15.76 -4.03 4.16
C HIS A 168 15.55 -4.37 5.64
N VAL A 169 14.73 -5.38 5.94
CA VAL A 169 14.51 -5.84 7.31
C VAL A 169 15.80 -6.37 7.94
N ALA A 170 16.60 -7.14 7.21
CA ALA A 170 17.86 -7.68 7.72
C ALA A 170 18.84 -6.56 8.12
N GLU A 171 18.90 -5.48 7.34
CA GLU A 171 19.69 -4.29 7.67
C GLU A 171 19.20 -3.62 8.97
N LEU A 172 17.88 -3.44 9.11
CA LEU A 172 17.28 -2.83 10.30
C LEU A 172 17.51 -3.66 11.56
N LEU A 173 17.41 -4.98 11.47
CA LEU A 173 17.65 -5.89 12.61
C LEU A 173 19.11 -5.90 13.07
N SER A 174 20.05 -5.63 12.17
CA SER A 174 21.49 -5.67 12.48
C SER A 174 21.97 -4.48 13.33
N GLY A 175 21.20 -3.38 13.39
CA GLY A 175 21.57 -2.18 14.14
C GLY A 175 20.44 -1.53 14.93
N GLY A 176 19.23 -2.08 14.89
CA GLY A 176 18.02 -1.49 15.44
C GLY A 176 17.76 -1.86 16.90
N ALA A 177 17.22 -0.90 17.65
CA ALA A 177 16.67 -1.12 18.99
C ALA A 177 15.46 -0.20 19.17
N GLY A 178 14.63 -0.48 20.18
CA GLY A 178 13.50 0.40 20.51
C GLY A 178 12.48 0.47 19.37
N GLU A 179 12.09 1.69 18.98
CA GLU A 179 11.08 2.00 17.97
C GLU A 179 11.35 1.31 16.61
N THR A 180 12.62 1.08 16.26
CA THR A 180 12.98 0.34 15.04
C THR A 180 12.44 -1.09 15.06
N LEU A 181 12.44 -1.77 16.21
CA LEU A 181 11.91 -3.12 16.33
C LEU A 181 10.39 -3.15 16.28
N ASP A 182 9.72 -2.13 16.81
CA ASP A 182 8.26 -2.00 16.73
C ASP A 182 7.82 -1.83 15.28
N TYR A 183 8.55 -0.98 14.53
CA TYR A 183 8.37 -0.84 13.09
C TYR A 183 8.64 -2.16 12.35
N VAL A 184 9.78 -2.83 12.61
CA VAL A 184 10.11 -4.10 11.94
C VAL A 184 9.02 -5.15 12.17
N ALA A 185 8.50 -5.27 13.40
CA ALA A 185 7.41 -6.19 13.72
C ALA A 185 6.16 -5.87 12.88
N GLN A 186 5.73 -4.61 12.86
CA GLN A 186 4.57 -4.17 12.10
C GLN A 186 4.74 -4.40 10.59
N PHE A 187 5.90 -4.01 10.04
CA PHE A 187 6.22 -4.15 8.62
C PHE A 187 6.23 -5.62 8.18
N LEU A 188 6.88 -6.48 8.97
CA LEU A 188 6.91 -7.92 8.71
C LEU A 188 5.54 -8.58 8.83
N SER A 189 4.69 -8.19 9.79
CA SER A 189 3.31 -8.69 9.83
C SER A 189 2.57 -8.36 8.53
N GLY A 190 2.75 -7.16 7.98
CA GLY A 190 2.17 -6.76 6.69
C GLY A 190 2.66 -7.61 5.52
N ILE A 191 3.96 -7.91 5.46
CA ILE A 191 4.54 -8.80 4.45
C ILE A 191 4.03 -10.22 4.63
N ALA A 192 4.12 -10.78 5.84
CA ALA A 192 3.72 -12.14 6.17
C ALA A 192 2.25 -12.40 5.82
N LEU A 193 1.36 -11.44 6.09
CA LEU A 193 -0.05 -11.52 5.68
C LEU A 193 -0.20 -11.55 4.14
N SER A 194 0.62 -10.76 3.44
CA SER A 194 0.60 -10.68 1.98
C SER A 194 1.14 -11.93 1.31
N THR A 195 2.18 -12.54 1.89
CA THR A 195 2.79 -13.78 1.38
C THR A 195 2.16 -15.04 1.95
N ARG A 196 1.25 -14.91 2.94
CA ARG A 196 0.67 -16.02 3.71
C ARG A 196 1.75 -16.88 4.38
N ASP A 197 2.76 -16.23 4.96
CA ASP A 197 3.84 -16.87 5.71
C ASP A 197 3.52 -16.88 7.21
N ASP A 198 2.88 -17.95 7.67
CA ASP A 198 2.45 -18.10 9.06
C ASP A 198 3.62 -18.07 10.05
N ALA A 199 4.78 -18.63 9.66
CA ALA A 199 5.95 -18.66 10.54
C ALA A 199 6.54 -17.26 10.77
N LEU A 200 6.57 -16.45 9.72
CA LEU A 200 6.99 -15.06 9.80
C LEU A 200 5.97 -14.21 10.56
N TRP A 201 4.68 -14.43 10.33
CA TRP A 201 3.58 -13.77 11.06
C TRP A 201 3.69 -14.03 12.56
N ASP A 202 3.82 -15.29 12.98
CA ASP A 202 3.94 -15.67 14.38
C ASP A 202 5.17 -15.05 15.05
N ALA A 203 6.28 -14.95 14.32
CA ALA A 203 7.51 -14.35 14.82
C ALA A 203 7.37 -12.83 14.99
N ALA A 204 6.74 -12.14 14.03
CA ALA A 204 6.46 -10.71 14.10
C ALA A 204 5.48 -10.38 15.25
N GLU A 205 4.40 -11.15 15.40
CA GLU A 205 3.45 -11.01 16.50
C GLU A 205 4.09 -11.29 17.87
N ALA A 206 5.03 -12.24 17.93
CA ALA A 206 5.80 -12.49 19.15
C ALA A 206 6.67 -11.27 19.54
N LEU A 207 7.31 -10.64 18.56
CA LEU A 207 8.08 -9.41 18.78
C LEU A 207 7.18 -8.27 19.27
N THR A 208 6.04 -8.02 18.61
CA THR A 208 5.06 -6.99 19.02
C THR A 208 4.62 -7.18 20.48
N ARG A 209 4.28 -8.42 20.86
CA ARG A 209 3.81 -8.73 22.22
C ARG A 209 4.88 -8.52 23.28
N GLU A 210 6.10 -9.00 23.02
CA GLU A 210 7.20 -8.89 23.98
C GLU A 210 7.61 -7.43 24.18
N ARG A 211 7.67 -6.65 23.09
CA ARG A 211 7.91 -5.21 23.10
C ARG A 211 6.83 -4.46 23.88
N GLY A 212 5.55 -4.83 23.70
CA GLY A 212 4.43 -4.27 24.46
C GLY A 212 4.50 -4.53 25.98
N CYS A 213 5.20 -5.58 26.40
CA CYS A 213 5.46 -5.88 27.81
C CYS A 213 6.77 -5.26 28.35
N GLY A 214 7.50 -4.49 27.54
CA GLY A 214 8.77 -3.86 27.92
C GLY A 214 9.99 -4.79 27.84
N GLY A 215 9.88 -5.92 27.16
CA GLY A 215 11.01 -6.81 26.89
C GLY A 215 11.97 -6.26 25.83
N ASP A 216 13.19 -6.80 25.79
CA ASP A 216 14.20 -6.40 24.80
C ASP A 216 13.94 -6.99 23.40
N GLY A 217 13.10 -8.03 23.30
CA GLY A 217 12.72 -8.65 22.04
C GLY A 217 13.80 -9.57 21.45
N SER A 218 14.85 -9.87 22.19
CA SER A 218 16.03 -10.60 21.69
C SER A 218 15.70 -11.97 21.09
N ALA A 219 14.83 -12.75 21.75
CA ALA A 219 14.44 -14.08 21.26
C ALA A 219 13.56 -14.02 19.98
N PRO A 220 12.50 -13.19 19.91
CA PRO A 220 11.78 -12.95 18.66
C PRO A 220 12.67 -12.39 17.55
N VAL A 221 13.57 -11.45 17.86
CA VAL A 221 14.51 -10.88 16.87
C VAL A 221 15.40 -11.97 16.27
N ALA A 222 15.99 -12.84 17.10
CA ALA A 222 16.82 -13.94 16.60
C ALA A 222 16.03 -14.89 15.69
N ARG A 223 14.77 -15.19 16.05
CA ARG A 223 13.88 -16.02 15.22
C ARG A 223 13.57 -15.33 13.89
N ILE A 224 13.20 -14.05 13.92
CA ILE A 224 12.92 -13.26 12.72
C ILE A 224 14.14 -13.22 11.81
N SER A 225 15.33 -12.90 12.33
CA SER A 225 16.57 -12.87 11.56
C SER A 225 16.84 -14.20 10.85
N GLY A 226 16.63 -15.33 11.54
CA GLY A 226 16.75 -16.66 10.95
C GLY A 226 15.77 -16.91 9.80
N LEU A 227 14.50 -16.52 9.98
CA LEU A 227 13.47 -16.66 8.94
C LEU A 227 13.75 -15.76 7.73
N VAL A 228 14.09 -14.49 7.97
CA VAL A 228 14.43 -13.54 6.90
C VAL A 228 15.63 -14.02 6.09
N GLN A 229 16.68 -14.51 6.75
CA GLN A 229 17.85 -15.06 6.06
C GLN A 229 17.51 -16.31 5.22
N ALA A 230 16.64 -17.19 5.73
CA ALA A 230 16.16 -18.35 4.99
C ALA A 230 15.43 -17.92 3.70
N ARG A 231 14.51 -16.95 3.78
CA ARG A 231 13.78 -16.41 2.62
C ARG A 231 14.68 -15.72 1.61
N LEU A 232 15.68 -14.97 2.06
CA LEU A 232 16.68 -14.37 1.18
C LEU A 232 17.47 -15.43 0.39
N THR A 233 17.82 -16.53 1.06
CA THR A 233 18.55 -17.65 0.42
C THR A 233 17.66 -18.40 -0.56
N GLU A 234 16.40 -18.65 -0.21
CA GLU A 234 15.41 -19.27 -1.10
C GLU A 234 15.18 -18.42 -2.36
N ALA A 235 15.14 -17.08 -2.21
CA ALA A 235 14.97 -16.15 -3.33
C ALA A 235 16.19 -16.04 -4.25
N GLU A 236 17.38 -16.43 -3.81
CA GLU A 236 18.61 -16.48 -4.63
C GLU A 236 18.70 -17.73 -5.50
N ALA A 237 17.88 -18.75 -5.24
CA ALA A 237 17.87 -20.01 -5.97
C ALA A 237 17.00 -19.98 -7.26
N PHE A 238 16.39 -18.84 -7.59
CA PHE A 238 15.57 -18.59 -8.77
C PHE A 238 16.29 -17.74 -9.81
#